data_AF-C9EH43-F1
#
_entry.id   AF-C9EH43-F1
#
_cell.length_a   1.000
_cell.length_b   1.000
_cell.length_c   1.000
_cell.angle_alpha   90.00
_cell.angle_beta   90.00
_cell.angle_gamma   90.00
#
_symmetry.space_group_name_H-M   'P 1'
#
loop_
_entity.id
_entity.type
_entity.pdbx_description
1 polymer ?
#
loop_
_entity_poly.entity_id
_entity_poly.type
_entity_poly.pdbx_seq_one_letter_code
_entity_poly.pdbx_strand_id
1 'polypeptide(L)' 'LITEDLGMKLENVNIKNLGTAKRVTISKENTVIVDGNGDKKNIEDRVLQIKSQIAE' A
#
# COMPACT_ATOMS: atom_id res chain seq x y z
N LEU A 1 -1.87 6.59 -0.61
CA LEU A 1 -0.74 7.25 -1.31
C LEU A 1 -0.85 8.73 -1.02
N ILE A 2 0.24 9.36 -0.57
CA ILE A 2 0.30 10.81 -0.44
C ILE A 2 0.96 11.30 -1.73
N THR A 3 0.25 12.12 -2.51
CA THR A 3 0.74 12.62 -3.79
C THR A 3 0.29 14.07 -3.99
N GLU A 4 1.22 14.90 -4.44
CA GLU A 4 0.99 16.33 -4.68
C GLU A 4 0.01 16.54 -5.85
N ASP A 5 -0.01 15.63 -6.83
CA ASP A 5 -0.91 15.69 -7.99
C ASP A 5 -2.39 15.61 -7.61
N LEU A 6 -2.70 14.97 -6.47
CA LEU A 6 -4.06 14.89 -5.92
C LEU A 6 -4.30 15.95 -4.84
N GLY A 7 -3.44 16.97 -4.75
CA GLY A 7 -3.53 18.05 -3.79
C GLY A 7 -3.21 17.64 -2.35
N MET A 8 -2.62 16.46 -2.13
CA MET A 8 -2.21 16.04 -0.80
C MET A 8 -0.83 16.62 -0.47
N LYS A 9 -0.73 17.28 0.68
CA LYS A 9 0.55 17.78 1.20
C LYS A 9 1.01 16.95 2.37
N LEU A 10 2.32 16.67 2.44
CA LEU A 10 2.93 15.88 3.50
C LEU A 10 2.70 16.49 4.90
N GLU A 11 2.63 17.82 4.97
CA GLU A 11 2.35 18.58 6.21
C GLU A 11 0.98 18.29 6.83
N ASN A 12 0.01 17.80 6.05
CA ASN A 12 -1.36 17.53 6.50
C ASN A 12 -1.61 16.04 6.81
N VAL A 13 -0.56 15.20 6.76
CA VAL A 13 -0.67 13.76 6.93
C VAL A 13 -0.81 13.41 8.42
N ASN A 14 -1.74 12.52 8.73
CA ASN A 14 -1.93 11.99 10.07
C ASN A 14 -1.58 10.49 10.14
N ILE A 15 -1.47 9.96 11.36
CA ILE A 15 -1.13 8.54 11.60
C ILE A 15 -2.15 7.60 10.94
N LYS A 16 -3.42 7.99 10.80
CA LYS A 16 -4.45 7.16 10.16
C LYS A 16 -4.26 7.05 8.64
N ASN A 17 -3.45 7.90 8.03
CA ASN A 17 -3.08 7.79 6.61
C ASN A 17 -1.95 6.78 6.37
N LEU A 18 -1.26 6.33 7.42
CA LEU A 18 -0.15 5.39 7.33
C LEU A 18 -0.64 3.94 7.40
N GLY A 19 -0.03 3.07 6.60
CA GLY A 19 -0.23 1.63 6.68
C GLY A 19 0.50 1.03 7.89
N THR A 20 0.10 -0.18 8.28
CA THR A 20 0.75 -0.93 9.35
C THR A 20 1.04 -2.36 8.90
N ALA A 21 2.10 -2.94 9.45
CA ALA A 21 2.50 -4.32 9.22
C ALA A 21 3.18 -4.87 10.48
N LYS A 22 3.14 -6.19 10.67
CA LYS A 22 3.77 -6.83 11.83
C LYS A 22 5.28 -6.77 11.78
N ARG A 23 5.87 -6.88 10.58
CA ARG A 23 7.32 -6.85 10.40
C ARG A 23 7.68 -6.26 9.05
N VAL A 24 8.68 -5.39 9.05
CA VAL A 24 9.32 -4.87 7.84
C VAL A 24 10.80 -5.19 7.92
N THR A 25 11.35 -5.82 6.89
CA THR A 25 12.77 -6.15 6.78
C THR A 25 13.35 -5.49 5.54
N ILE A 26 14.41 -4.72 5.72
CA ILE A 26 15.06 -3.93 4.68
C ILE A 26 16.48 -4.48 4.49
N SER A 27 16.84 -4.78 3.25
CA SER A 27 18.19 -5.13 2.84
C SER A 27 18.67 -4.17 1.75
N LYS A 28 19.90 -4.34 1.26
CA LYS A 28 20.48 -3.47 0.23
C LYS A 28 19.64 -3.45 -1.06
N GLU A 29 19.11 -4.61 -1.45
CA GLU A 29 18.41 -4.78 -2.73
C GLU A 29 16.90 -4.89 -2.55
N ASN A 30 16.41 -5.29 -1.37
CA ASN A 30 15.01 -5.68 -1.19
C ASN A 30 14.38 -5.10 0.08
N THR A 31 13.07 -4.86 0.02
CA THR A 31 12.24 -4.59 1.19
C THR A 31 11.11 -5.61 1.25
N VAL A 32 10.96 -6.27 2.40
CA VAL A 32 9.95 -7.28 2.64
C VAL A 32 9.01 -6.80 3.74
N ILE A 33 7.71 -6.78 3.44
CA ILE A 33 6.64 -6.41 4.38
C ILE A 33 5.83 -7.66 4.69
N VAL A 34 5.78 -8.06 5.95
CA VAL A 34 5.12 -9.29 6.42
C VAL A 34 3.94 -8.95 7.32
N ASP A 35 2.81 -9.65 7.09
CA ASP A 35 1.52 -9.47 7.77
C ASP A 35 1.08 -7.99 7.76
N GLY A 36 0.81 -7.45 6.57
CA GLY A 36 0.21 -6.12 6.42
C GLY A 36 -1.22 -6.10 6.95
N ASN A 37 -1.59 -5.04 7.68
CA ASN A 37 -2.90 -4.93 8.35
C ASN A 37 -3.96 -4.25 7.46
N GLY A 38 -3.94 -4.53 6.16
CA GLY A 38 -4.93 -4.01 5.21
C GLY A 38 -6.24 -4.77 5.30
N ASP A 39 -7.34 -4.14 4.88
CA ASP A 39 -8.63 -4.82 4.75
C ASP A 39 -8.54 -5.93 3.70
N LYS A 40 -8.92 -7.16 4.08
CA LYS A 40 -8.82 -8.34 3.23
C LYS A 40 -9.62 -8.20 1.94
N LYS A 41 -10.81 -7.60 1.99
CA LYS A 41 -11.66 -7.38 0.81
C LYS A 41 -10.98 -6.44 -0.17
N ASN A 42 -10.45 -5.32 0.32
CA ASN A 42 -9.75 -4.36 -0.53
C ASN A 42 -8.51 -4.96 -1.21
N ILE A 43 -7.81 -5.89 -0.52
CA ILE A 43 -6.67 -6.62 -1.08
C ILE A 43 -7.14 -7.56 -2.20
N GLU A 44 -8.21 -8.33 -1.97
CA GLU A 44 -8.78 -9.24 -2.97
C GLU A 44 -9.28 -8.49 -4.21
N ASP A 45 -10.01 -7.39 -4.01
CA ASP A 45 -10.49 -6.51 -5.08
C ASP A 45 -9.32 -5.96 -5.91
N ARG A 46 -8.22 -5.56 -5.25
CA ARG A 46 -7.01 -5.07 -5.94
C ARG A 46 -6.32 -6.16 -6.75
N VAL A 47 -6.24 -7.38 -6.22
CA VAL A 47 -5.67 -8.54 -6.94
C VAL A 47 -6.50 -8.84 -8.18
N LEU A 48 -7.83 -8.82 -8.07
CA LEU A 48 -8.73 -9.05 -9.21
C LEU A 48 -8.57 -7.98 -10.28
N GLN A 49 -8.51 -6.71 -9.89
CA GLN A 49 -8.30 -5.60 -10.82
C GLN A 49 -7.00 -5.73 -11.62
N ILE A 50 -5.90 -6.13 -10.97
CA ILE A 50 -4.62 -6.32 -11.67
C ILE A 50 -4.70 -7.52 -12.62
N LYS A 51 -5.32 -8.62 -12.19
CA LYS A 51 -5.50 -9.81 -13.02
C LYS A 51 -6.33 -9.53 -14.27
N SER A 52 -7.39 -8.73 -14.17
CA SER A 52 -8.21 -8.38 -15.32
C SER A 52 -7.45 -7.53 -16.34
N GLN A 53 -6.60 -6.60 -15.87
CA GLN A 53 -5.77 -5.76 -16.73
C GLN A 53 -4.68 -6.52 -17.50
N ILE A 54 -4.30 -7.72 -17.05
CA ILE A 54 -3.32 -8.59 -17.74
C ILE A 54 -3.99 -9.46 -18.81
N ALA A 55 -5.28 -9.77 -18.64
CA ALA A 55 -6.02 -10.63 -19.55
C ALA A 55 -6.59 -9.89 -20.77
N GLU A 56 -6.57 -8.55 -20.74
CA GLU A 56 -6.86 -7.65 -21.87
C GLU A 56 -5.59 -7.42 -22.71
#